data_AF-A0A151CEZ3-F1
#
_entry.id   AF-A0A151CEZ3-F1
#
_cell.length_a   1.000
_cell.length_b   1.000
_cell.length_c   1.000
_cell.angle_alpha   90.00
_cell.angle_beta   90.00
_cell.angle_gamma   90.00
#
_symmetry.space_group_name_H-M   'P 1'
#
loop_
_entity.id
_entity.type
_entity.pdbx_description
1 polymer ?
#
loop_
_entity_poly.entity_id
_entity_poly.type
_entity_poly.pdbx_seq_one_letter_code
_entity_poly.pdbx_strand_id
1 'polypeptide(L)'
;MDYIEIGIIAALAMIVLYLFSVNRELKKEQKVLQDILEVKDTTIQNLQASRVAVKDVIENLSAHDEVMALVESGKSREEISNELGIPVNKIELIIKFDKIKKDHAV
;
A
#
# COMPACT_ATOMS: atom_id res chain seq x y z
N MET A 1 -58.48 27.71 17.56
CA MET A 1 -57.58 26.55 17.47
C MET A 1 -58.04 25.59 18.53
N ASP A 2 -58.63 24.50 18.09
CA ASP A 2 -59.17 23.49 19.00
C ASP A 2 -58.00 22.72 19.61
N TYR A 3 -58.14 22.28 20.86
CA TYR A 3 -57.08 21.55 21.59
C TYR A 3 -56.56 20.31 20.84
N ILE A 4 -57.38 19.75 19.95
CA ILE A 4 -57.04 18.62 19.08
C ILE A 4 -55.98 19.02 18.04
N GLU A 5 -56.10 20.20 17.43
CA GLU A 5 -55.16 20.70 16.41
C GLU A 5 -53.78 20.96 17.04
N ILE A 6 -53.76 21.54 18.23
CA ILE A 6 -52.53 21.80 19.00
C ILE A 6 -51.84 20.47 19.37
N GLY A 7 -52.61 19.46 19.77
CA GLY A 7 -52.08 18.14 20.11
C GLY A 7 -51.41 17.43 18.91
N ILE A 8 -52.02 17.51 17.74
CA ILE A 8 -51.47 16.92 16.50
C ILE A 8 -50.17 17.63 16.09
N ILE A 9 -50.13 18.96 16.18
CA ILE A 9 -48.93 19.75 15.86
C ILE A 9 -47.77 19.40 16.82
N ALA A 10 -48.06 19.25 18.12
CA ALA A 10 -47.06 18.87 19.11
C ALA A 10 -46.50 17.46 18.86
N ALA A 11 -47.37 16.50 18.50
CA ALA A 11 -46.95 15.14 18.15
C ALA A 11 -46.06 15.13 16.89
N LEU A 12 -46.44 15.88 15.84
CA LEU A 12 -45.63 16.02 14.63
C LEU A 12 -44.27 16.65 14.92
N ALA A 13 -44.23 17.71 15.75
CA ALA A 13 -42.98 18.34 16.15
C ALA A 13 -42.04 17.37 16.88
N MET A 14 -42.58 16.53 17.79
CA MET A 14 -41.79 15.49 18.46
C MET A 14 -41.22 14.45 17.49
N ILE A 15 -42.02 13.98 16.53
CA ILE A 15 -41.57 13.01 15.52
C ILE A 15 -40.44 13.61 14.68
N VAL A 16 -40.58 14.86 14.23
CA VAL A 16 -39.55 15.54 13.45
C VAL A 16 -38.26 15.71 14.25
N LEU A 17 -38.35 16.09 15.53
CA LEU A 17 -37.17 16.21 16.40
C LEU A 17 -36.48 14.86 16.62
N TYR A 18 -37.24 13.78 16.82
CA TYR A 18 -36.70 12.44 16.94
C TYR A 18 -35.96 12.00 15.67
N LEU A 19 -36.59 12.15 14.51
CA LEU A 19 -35.98 11.83 13.21
C LEU A 19 -34.73 12.68 12.92
N PHE A 20 -34.72 13.94 13.36
CA PHE A 20 -33.56 14.82 13.22
C PHE A 20 -32.39 14.38 14.09
N SER A 21 -32.65 13.93 15.33
CA SER A 21 -31.61 13.42 16.24
C SER A 21 -30.96 12.16 15.66
N VAL A 22 -31.77 11.19 15.25
CA VAL A 22 -31.28 9.91 14.71
C VAL A 22 -30.51 10.13 13.40
N ASN A 23 -31.01 10.98 12.49
CA ASN A 23 -30.28 11.32 11.26
C ASN A 23 -28.93 12.01 11.54
N ARG A 24 -28.84 12.84 12.59
CA ARG A 24 -27.57 13.47 12.98
C ARG A 24 -26.55 12.45 13.48
N GLU A 25 -26.98 11.45 14.23
CA GLU A 25 -26.10 10.37 14.71
C GLU A 25 -25.64 9.49 13.55
N LEU A 26 -26.55 9.05 12.69
CA LEU A 26 -26.23 8.28 11.47
C LEU A 26 -25.21 9.01 10.59
N LYS A 27 -25.35 10.33 10.42
CA LYS A 27 -24.41 11.14 9.63
C LYS A 27 -23.01 11.22 10.27
N LYS A 28 -22.94 11.22 11.61
CA LYS A 28 -21.65 11.17 12.33
C LYS A 28 -20.99 9.81 12.17
N GLU A 29 -21.74 8.73 12.38
CA GLU A 29 -21.22 7.37 12.21
C GLU A 29 -20.73 7.13 10.79
N GLN A 30 -21.49 7.57 9.78
CA GLN A 30 -21.08 7.45 8.38
C GLN A 30 -19.75 8.17 8.11
N LYS A 31 -19.55 9.37 8.68
CA LYS A 31 -18.30 10.10 8.53
C LYS A 31 -17.13 9.35 9.19
N VAL A 32 -17.32 8.83 10.39
CA VAL A 32 -16.28 8.04 11.08
C VAL A 32 -15.92 6.78 10.30
N LEU A 33 -16.91 6.07 9.75
CA LEU A 33 -16.66 4.89 8.91
C LEU A 33 -15.89 5.26 7.63
N GLN A 34 -16.21 6.40 7.03
CA GLN A 34 -15.52 6.89 5.84
C GLN A 34 -14.06 7.25 6.14
N ASP A 35 -13.80 7.95 7.24
CA ASP A 35 -12.44 8.29 7.68
C ASP A 35 -11.62 7.02 7.97
N ILE A 36 -12.22 5.98 8.58
CA ILE A 36 -11.56 4.68 8.83
C ILE A 36 -11.25 3.96 7.52
N LEU A 37 -12.16 4.00 6.55
CA LEU A 37 -11.93 3.39 5.23
C LEU A 37 -10.76 4.07 4.51
N GLU A 38 -10.69 5.40 4.53
CA GLU A 38 -9.61 6.16 3.89
C GLU A 38 -8.23 5.83 4.49
N VAL A 39 -8.14 5.73 5.82
CA VAL A 39 -6.90 5.33 6.50
C VAL A 39 -6.51 3.89 6.16
N LYS A 40 -7.49 2.97 6.07
CA LYS A 40 -7.24 1.57 5.71
C LYS A 40 -6.81 1.43 4.25
N ASP A 41 -7.44 2.14 3.33
CA ASP A 41 -7.05 2.13 1.91
C ASP A 41 -5.64 2.68 1.73
N THR A 42 -5.30 3.77 2.40
CA THR A 42 -3.93 4.32 2.40
C THR A 42 -2.93 3.29 2.94
N THR A 43 -3.28 2.60 4.02
CA THR A 43 -2.44 1.54 4.61
C THR A 43 -2.25 0.36 3.65
N ILE A 44 -3.32 -0.07 2.97
CA ILE A 44 -3.27 -1.15 1.99
C ILE A 44 -2.40 -0.76 0.80
N GLN A 45 -2.55 0.46 0.28
CA GLN A 45 -1.70 0.97 -0.81
C GLN A 45 -0.23 1.01 -0.41
N ASN A 46 0.08 1.48 0.80
CA ASN A 46 1.45 1.50 1.32
C ASN A 46 2.03 0.08 1.48
N LEU A 47 1.22 -0.87 1.98
CA LEU A 47 1.64 -2.27 2.10
C LEU A 47 1.82 -2.93 0.72
N GLN A 48 0.97 -2.61 -0.26
CA GLN A 48 1.13 -3.09 -1.63
C GLN A 48 2.41 -2.53 -2.27
N ALA A 49 2.67 -1.22 -2.12
CA ALA A 49 3.90 -0.59 -2.59
C ALA A 49 5.15 -1.20 -1.92
N SER A 50 5.09 -1.43 -0.61
CA SER A 50 6.15 -2.11 0.14
C SER A 50 6.36 -3.55 -0.34
N ARG A 51 5.27 -4.29 -0.57
CA ARG A 51 5.34 -5.67 -1.08
C ARG A 51 5.95 -5.74 -2.48
N VAL A 52 5.63 -4.78 -3.35
CA VAL A 52 6.24 -4.67 -4.69
C VAL A 52 7.73 -4.37 -4.57
N ALA A 53 8.11 -3.39 -3.74
CA ALA A 53 9.51 -3.05 -3.50
C ALA A 53 10.30 -4.25 -2.92
N VAL A 54 9.72 -4.97 -1.96
CA VAL A 54 10.35 -6.17 -1.37
C VAL A 54 10.45 -7.30 -2.40
N LYS A 55 9.45 -7.50 -3.25
CA LYS A 55 9.49 -8.50 -4.31
C LYS A 55 10.57 -8.18 -5.34
N ASP A 56 10.69 -6.92 -5.77
CA ASP A 56 11.73 -6.48 -6.70
C ASP A 56 13.12 -6.64 -6.09
N VAL A 57 13.27 -6.37 -4.79
CA VAL A 57 14.53 -6.59 -4.06
C VAL A 57 14.86 -8.09 -3.98
N ILE A 58 13.89 -8.95 -3.65
CA ILE A 58 14.11 -10.40 -3.57
C ILE A 58 14.45 -10.98 -4.95
N GLU A 59 13.74 -10.57 -6.01
CA GLU A 59 14.03 -11.03 -7.38
C GLU A 59 15.36 -10.50 -7.93
N ASN A 60 15.84 -9.35 -7.44
CA ASN A 60 17.17 -8.82 -7.77
C ASN A 60 18.28 -9.49 -6.96
N LEU A 61 18.00 -9.88 -5.70
CA LEU A 61 18.97 -10.52 -4.82
C LEU A 61 19.05 -12.04 -5.00
N SER A 62 18.00 -12.71 -5.49
CA SER A 62 18.01 -14.17 -5.66
C SER A 62 19.09 -14.66 -6.61
N ALA A 63 19.48 -13.84 -7.58
CA ALA A 63 20.55 -14.14 -8.53
C ALA A 63 21.88 -13.48 -8.15
N HIS A 64 21.97 -12.79 -7.02
CA HIS A 64 23.17 -12.02 -6.64
C HIS A 64 24.37 -12.94 -6.43
N ASP A 65 24.22 -14.00 -5.63
CA ASP A 65 25.32 -14.91 -5.31
C ASP A 65 25.80 -15.68 -6.57
N GLU A 66 24.86 -16.10 -7.43
CA GLU A 66 25.18 -16.78 -8.69
C GLU A 66 25.86 -15.85 -9.69
N VAL A 67 25.39 -14.61 -9.83
CA VAL A 67 26.03 -13.60 -10.69
C VAL A 67 27.44 -13.28 -10.17
N MET A 68 27.62 -13.08 -8.87
CA MET A 68 28.93 -12.76 -8.29
C MET A 68 29.90 -13.93 -8.43
N ALA A 69 29.46 -15.19 -8.24
CA ALA A 69 30.28 -16.36 -8.47
C ALA A 69 30.77 -16.49 -9.93
N LEU A 70 29.91 -16.19 -10.89
CA LEU A 70 30.29 -16.24 -12.31
C LEU A 70 31.19 -15.06 -12.70
N VAL A 71 30.99 -13.87 -12.13
CA VAL A 71 31.89 -12.72 -12.30
C VAL A 71 33.28 -13.02 -11.72
N GLU A 72 33.35 -13.62 -10.54
CA GLU A 72 34.61 -14.03 -9.90
C GLU A 72 35.33 -15.14 -10.69
N SER A 73 34.59 -16.01 -11.38
CA SER A 73 35.15 -17.01 -12.30
C SER A 73 35.71 -16.43 -13.61
N GLY A 74 35.55 -15.12 -13.84
CA GLY A 74 36.09 -14.40 -15.01
C GLY A 74 35.19 -14.42 -16.25
N LYS A 75 33.93 -14.85 -16.14
CA LYS A 75 32.99 -14.83 -17.27
C LYS A 75 32.56 -13.42 -17.64
N SER A 76 32.31 -13.20 -18.92
CA SER A 76 31.75 -11.96 -19.44
C SER A 76 30.27 -11.80 -19.08
N ARG A 77 29.76 -10.57 -19.14
CA ARG A 77 28.38 -10.26 -18.76
C ARG A 77 27.38 -10.93 -19.70
N GLU A 78 27.75 -11.05 -20.96
CA GLU A 78 26.98 -11.71 -22.02
C GLU A 78 26.88 -13.22 -21.78
N GLU A 79 27.96 -13.86 -21.34
CA GLU A 79 27.97 -15.28 -20.97
C GLU A 79 27.09 -15.55 -19.75
N ILE A 80 27.19 -14.72 -18.71
CA ILE A 80 26.36 -14.81 -17.50
C ILE A 80 24.87 -14.61 -17.84
N SER A 81 24.57 -13.68 -18.75
CA SER A 81 23.21 -13.42 -19.22
C SER A 81 22.59 -14.62 -19.91
N ASN A 82 23.37 -15.29 -20.77
CA ASN A 82 22.95 -16.50 -21.46
C ASN A 82 22.82 -17.72 -20.52
N GLU A 83 23.70 -17.84 -19.53
CA GLU A 83 23.74 -18.98 -18.61
C GLU A 83 22.65 -18.93 -17.53
N LEU A 84 22.38 -17.75 -16.97
CA LEU A 84 21.36 -17.55 -15.95
C LEU A 84 19.99 -17.17 -16.53
N GLY A 85 19.90 -16.89 -17.84
CA GLY A 85 18.68 -16.40 -18.47
C GLY A 85 18.23 -15.02 -17.97
N ILE A 86 19.19 -14.22 -17.45
CA ILE A 86 18.94 -12.92 -16.84
C ILE A 86 19.39 -11.82 -17.82
N PRO A 87 18.63 -10.73 -18.02
CA PRO A 87 19.06 -9.61 -18.87
C PRO A 87 20.39 -9.01 -18.40
N VAL A 88 21.29 -8.68 -19.34
CA VAL A 88 22.59 -8.02 -19.07
C VAL A 88 22.44 -6.79 -18.16
N ASN A 89 21.37 -6.02 -18.36
CA ASN A 89 21.04 -4.82 -17.59
C ASN A 89 20.90 -5.11 -16.09
N LYS A 90 20.29 -6.26 -15.75
CA LYS A 90 20.05 -6.70 -14.37
C LYS A 90 21.36 -7.19 -13.74
N ILE A 91 22.21 -7.88 -14.50
CA ILE A 91 23.56 -8.29 -14.07
C ILE A 91 24.42 -7.06 -13.75
N GLU A 92 24.37 -6.02 -14.58
CA GLU A 92 25.11 -4.78 -14.34
C GLU A 92 24.65 -4.08 -13.05
N LEU A 93 23.34 -4.08 -12.79
CA LEU A 93 22.75 -3.52 -11.57
C LEU A 93 23.24 -4.28 -10.32
N ILE A 94 23.25 -5.61 -10.37
CA ILE A 94 23.72 -6.49 -9.29
C ILE A 94 25.19 -6.21 -8.96
N ILE A 95 26.04 -6.10 -9.98
CA ILE A 95 27.48 -5.79 -9.80
C ILE A 95 27.67 -4.38 -9.19
N LYS A 96 26.89 -3.38 -9.63
CA LYS A 96 26.95 -2.03 -9.06
C LYS A 96 26.52 -2.01 -7.59
N PHE A 97 25.47 -2.75 -7.24
CA PHE A 97 25.01 -2.89 -5.86
C PHE A 97 26.07 -3.53 -4.96
N ASP A 98 26.75 -4.58 -5.42
CA ASP A 98 27.85 -5.22 -4.67
C ASP A 98 29.00 -4.23 -4.39
N LYS A 99 29.40 -3.46 -5.41
CA LYS A 99 30.45 -2.43 -5.25
C LYS A 99 30.07 -1.38 -4.21
N ILE A 100 28.85 -0.84 -4.29
CA ILE A 100 28.38 0.16 -3.33
C ILE A 100 28.34 -0.41 -1.91
N LYS A 101 27.89 -1.66 -1.75
CA LYS A 101 27.86 -2.36 -0.45
C LYS A 101 29.27 -2.54 0.13
N LYS A 102 30.26 -2.89 -0.71
CA LYS A 102 31.67 -2.98 -0.29
C LYS A 102 32.27 -1.61 0.04
N ASP A 103 31.92 -0.57 -0.72
CA ASP A 103 32.41 0.80 -0.49
C ASP A 103 31.80 1.44 0.77
N HIS A 104 30.60 1.05 1.20
CA HIS A 104 29.94 1.54 2.42
C HIS A 104 30.18 0.65 3.65
N ALA A 105 30.93 -0.45 3.50
CA ALA A 105 31.32 -1.35 4.59
C ALA A 105 32.69 -1.00 5.21
N VAL A 106 33.23 0.18 4.89
CA VAL A 106 34.50 0.74 5.41
C VAL A 106 34.23 1.84 6.42
#